data_AF-A0A383BIM1-F1
#
_entry.id   AF-A0A383BIM1-F1
#
_cell.length_a   1.000
_cell.length_b   1.000
_cell.length_c   1.000
_cell.angle_alpha   90.00
_cell.angle_beta   90.00
_cell.angle_gamma   90.00
#
_symmetry.space_group_name_H-M   'P 1'
#
loop_
_entity.id
_entity.type
_entity.pdbx_description
1 polymer ?
#
loop_
_entity_poly.entity_id
_entity_poly.type
_entity_poly.pdbx_seq_one_letter_code
_entity_poly.pdbx_strand_id
1 'polypeptide(L)'
;LSDIDESGLQDGNLLKWDSVLTKFVPTDGTLIENIVVAGQSNLTIPTSGDLEMVSGAGIQLTTDPSTGKLTIASTTQANLSVDTFIGDGSTKEFTLTRVPPSPTDLLVFVDSLYQAPSTYTIVGTSPAKLVFPENIPDTFDVTATFLNMDTVQTIVQDGSITPAKLSSSTYYIDTFYGDGNTEVFTLSQIASTPNQLLVIIDGLIQEPGADNAYSVTGTQITFTSPPAYNALVKVRFLGATFSTA
;
A
#
# COMPACT_ATOMS: atom_id res chain seq x y z
N LEU A 1 -50.50 -4.83 -17.57
CA LEU A 1 -50.53 -6.11 -16.83
C LEU A 1 -50.90 -7.28 -17.74
N SER A 2 -51.64 -7.11 -18.84
CA SER A 2 -51.89 -8.21 -19.82
C SER A 2 -50.62 -8.78 -20.46
N ASP A 3 -49.55 -8.01 -20.40
CA ASP A 3 -48.20 -8.27 -20.86
C ASP A 3 -47.29 -8.93 -19.81
N ILE A 4 -47.81 -9.21 -18.60
CA ILE A 4 -47.07 -9.89 -17.52
C ILE A 4 -47.64 -11.28 -17.33
N ASP A 5 -46.77 -12.28 -17.22
CA ASP A 5 -47.16 -13.60 -16.74
C ASP A 5 -47.11 -13.61 -15.21
N GLU A 6 -48.28 -13.69 -14.60
CA GLU A 6 -48.44 -13.70 -13.14
C GLU A 6 -48.23 -15.11 -12.55
N SER A 7 -48.06 -16.11 -13.41
CA SER A 7 -47.87 -17.50 -13.00
C SER A 7 -46.54 -17.66 -12.26
N GLY A 8 -46.59 -17.93 -10.96
CA GLY A 8 -45.40 -18.14 -10.13
C GLY A 8 -44.69 -16.84 -9.70
N LEU A 9 -45.31 -15.68 -9.91
CA LEU A 9 -44.76 -14.40 -9.47
C LEU A 9 -44.67 -14.34 -7.94
N GLN A 10 -43.48 -14.04 -7.45
CA GLN A 10 -43.16 -13.81 -6.04
C GLN A 10 -42.62 -12.39 -5.85
N ASP A 11 -42.78 -11.87 -4.63
CA ASP A 11 -42.18 -10.59 -4.27
C ASP A 11 -40.65 -10.63 -4.44
N GLY A 12 -40.09 -9.61 -5.08
CA GLY A 12 -38.67 -9.55 -5.43
C GLY A 12 -38.26 -10.25 -6.74
N ASN A 13 -39.17 -10.92 -7.46
CA ASN A 13 -38.83 -11.44 -8.78
C ASN A 13 -38.55 -10.31 -9.78
N LEU A 14 -37.55 -10.54 -10.62
CA LEU A 14 -37.29 -9.72 -11.80
C LEU A 14 -38.17 -10.21 -12.95
N LEU A 15 -38.57 -9.29 -13.81
CA LEU A 15 -39.35 -9.60 -15.00
C LEU A 15 -38.46 -9.52 -16.24
N LYS A 16 -38.32 -10.63 -16.97
CA LYS A 16 -37.60 -10.67 -18.24
C LYS A 16 -38.59 -10.76 -19.39
N TRP A 17 -38.37 -9.97 -20.44
CA TRP A 17 -39.16 -10.11 -21.66
C TRP A 17 -38.82 -11.44 -22.34
N ASP A 18 -39.82 -12.30 -22.50
CA ASP A 18 -39.75 -13.51 -23.29
C ASP A 18 -40.35 -13.23 -24.68
N SER A 19 -39.51 -13.25 -25.72
CA SER A 19 -39.91 -12.97 -27.10
C SER A 19 -40.79 -14.06 -27.71
N VAL A 20 -40.79 -15.28 -27.16
CA VAL A 20 -41.61 -16.41 -27.62
C VAL A 20 -43.01 -16.31 -27.01
N LEU A 21 -43.08 -16.05 -25.70
CA LEU A 21 -44.36 -15.89 -25.00
C LEU A 21 -44.97 -14.50 -25.20
N THR A 22 -44.19 -13.55 -25.73
CA THR A 22 -44.58 -12.13 -25.92
C THR A 22 -45.07 -11.50 -24.62
N LYS A 23 -44.45 -11.89 -23.51
CA LYS A 23 -44.80 -11.48 -22.15
C LYS A 23 -43.54 -11.28 -21.31
N PHE A 24 -43.67 -10.47 -20.28
CA PHE A 24 -42.74 -10.41 -19.17
C PHE A 24 -42.97 -11.60 -18.24
N VAL A 25 -41.97 -12.47 -18.11
CA VAL A 25 -42.02 -13.65 -17.24
C VAL A 25 -41.16 -13.46 -15.98
N PRO A 26 -41.57 -13.98 -14.82
CA PRO A 26 -40.75 -13.99 -13.62
C PRO A 26 -39.45 -14.78 -13.85
N THR A 27 -38.31 -14.24 -13.42
CA THR A 27 -37.03 -14.95 -13.42
C THR A 27 -36.42 -14.93 -12.03
N ASP A 28 -35.82 -16.06 -11.65
CA ASP A 28 -34.98 -16.17 -10.46
C ASP A 28 -33.58 -15.61 -10.78
N GLY A 29 -33.04 -14.75 -9.92
CA GLY A 29 -31.67 -14.21 -10.05
C GLY A 29 -31.53 -12.73 -9.70
N THR A 30 -30.29 -12.24 -9.70
CA THR A 30 -29.95 -10.81 -9.66
C THR A 30 -29.73 -10.29 -11.09
N LEU A 31 -29.95 -9.00 -11.35
CA LEU A 31 -29.87 -8.43 -12.71
C LEU A 31 -28.50 -8.56 -13.40
N ILE A 32 -27.44 -8.88 -12.66
CA ILE A 32 -26.06 -8.96 -13.14
C ILE A 32 -25.39 -10.18 -12.51
N GLU A 33 -24.97 -11.14 -13.34
CA GLU A 33 -24.23 -12.33 -12.89
C GLU A 33 -22.72 -12.09 -12.85
N ASN A 34 -22.20 -11.39 -13.87
CA ASN A 34 -20.78 -11.12 -14.03
C ASN A 34 -20.53 -9.69 -14.52
N ILE A 35 -19.44 -9.09 -14.06
CA ILE A 35 -18.84 -7.90 -14.68
C ILE A 35 -17.62 -8.35 -15.49
N VAL A 36 -17.65 -8.12 -16.79
CA VAL A 36 -16.54 -8.48 -17.71
C VAL A 36 -15.54 -7.32 -17.74
N VAL A 37 -14.28 -7.61 -17.41
CA VAL A 37 -13.16 -6.68 -17.52
C VAL A 37 -12.19 -7.24 -18.57
N ALA A 38 -11.94 -6.47 -19.62
CA ALA A 38 -11.09 -6.92 -20.72
C ALA A 38 -9.69 -7.33 -20.22
N GLY A 39 -9.26 -8.54 -20.58
CA GLY A 39 -7.95 -9.09 -20.19
C GLY A 39 -7.89 -9.63 -18.75
N GLN A 40 -9.02 -9.71 -18.03
CA GLN A 40 -9.13 -10.31 -16.71
C GLN A 40 -10.17 -11.43 -16.69
N SER A 41 -10.13 -12.26 -15.64
CA SER A 41 -11.23 -13.17 -15.33
C SER A 41 -12.49 -12.36 -14.99
N ASN A 42 -13.66 -12.93 -15.30
CA ASN A 42 -14.94 -12.32 -14.94
C ASN A 42 -15.02 -12.10 -13.43
N LEU A 43 -15.50 -10.92 -13.03
CA LEU A 43 -15.85 -10.66 -11.65
C LEU A 43 -17.26 -11.20 -11.41
N THR A 44 -17.34 -12.36 -10.76
CA THR A 44 -18.59 -13.00 -10.38
C THR A 44 -19.17 -12.34 -9.15
N ILE A 45 -20.43 -11.94 -9.21
CA ILE A 45 -21.11 -11.34 -8.06
C ILE A 45 -21.42 -12.45 -7.05
N PRO A 46 -20.99 -12.32 -5.77
CA PRO A 46 -21.23 -13.35 -4.76
C PRO A 46 -22.72 -13.59 -4.51
N THR A 47 -23.07 -14.78 -4.02
CA THR A 47 -24.45 -15.13 -3.64
C THR A 47 -24.99 -14.33 -2.45
N SER A 48 -24.13 -13.59 -1.74
CA SER A 48 -24.54 -12.61 -0.74
C SER A 48 -25.18 -11.36 -1.35
N GLY A 49 -25.01 -11.14 -2.66
CA GLY A 49 -25.61 -10.04 -3.43
C GLY A 49 -24.77 -8.76 -3.47
N ASP A 50 -23.76 -8.63 -2.60
CA ASP A 50 -22.93 -7.43 -2.51
C ASP A 50 -21.68 -7.52 -3.40
N LEU A 51 -21.43 -6.46 -4.16
CA LEU A 51 -20.17 -6.25 -4.89
C LEU A 51 -19.27 -5.30 -4.08
N GLU A 52 -18.16 -5.81 -3.54
CA GLU A 52 -17.16 -4.99 -2.84
C GLU A 52 -16.06 -4.53 -3.81
N MET A 53 -15.82 -3.22 -3.88
CA MET A 53 -14.72 -2.63 -4.64
C MET A 53 -13.69 -2.05 -3.68
N VAL A 54 -12.48 -2.61 -3.69
CA VAL A 54 -11.38 -2.17 -2.83
C VAL A 54 -10.41 -1.32 -3.65
N SER A 55 -10.06 -0.13 -3.17
CA SER A 55 -9.04 0.70 -3.82
C SER A 55 -7.64 0.11 -3.61
N GLY A 56 -6.91 -0.05 -4.72
CA GLY A 56 -5.47 -0.31 -4.69
C GLY A 56 -4.66 0.97 -4.47
N ALA A 57 -3.35 0.82 -4.30
CA ALA A 57 -2.45 1.97 -4.22
C ALA A 57 -2.57 2.86 -5.48
N GLY A 58 -2.65 4.17 -5.29
CA GLY A 58 -2.70 5.13 -6.39
C GLY A 58 -4.08 5.38 -7.00
N ILE A 59 -5.14 4.74 -6.49
CA ILE A 59 -6.52 4.90 -6.94
C ILE A 59 -7.42 5.27 -5.75
N GLN A 60 -8.34 6.21 -5.98
CA GLN A 60 -9.40 6.60 -5.07
C GLN A 60 -10.72 6.16 -5.66
N LEU A 61 -11.52 5.49 -4.84
CA LEU A 61 -12.90 5.14 -5.14
C LEU A 61 -13.80 6.00 -4.26
N THR A 62 -14.76 6.69 -4.85
CA THR A 62 -15.72 7.52 -4.10
C THR A 62 -17.12 7.29 -4.63
N THR A 63 -18.05 7.00 -3.74
CA THR A 63 -19.47 6.79 -4.07
C THR A 63 -20.29 8.02 -3.71
N ASP A 64 -21.22 8.38 -4.60
CA ASP A 64 -22.30 9.31 -4.30
C ASP A 64 -23.64 8.55 -4.41
N PRO A 65 -24.21 8.10 -3.28
CA PRO A 65 -25.44 7.32 -3.28
C PRO A 65 -26.67 8.13 -3.73
N SER A 66 -26.62 9.47 -3.66
CA SER A 66 -27.74 10.32 -4.09
C SER A 66 -27.90 10.38 -5.60
N THR A 67 -26.82 10.12 -6.34
CA THR A 67 -26.80 10.13 -7.80
C THR A 67 -26.44 8.77 -8.42
N GLY A 68 -26.22 7.74 -7.59
CA GLY A 68 -25.83 6.41 -8.04
C GLY A 68 -24.47 6.36 -8.73
N LYS A 69 -23.57 7.31 -8.42
CA LYS A 69 -22.27 7.42 -9.09
C LYS A 69 -21.16 6.74 -8.29
N LEU A 70 -20.30 6.02 -9.00
CA LEU A 70 -18.98 5.63 -8.55
C LEU A 70 -17.94 6.43 -9.33
N THR A 71 -17.10 7.17 -8.62
CA THR A 71 -15.95 7.86 -9.19
C THR A 71 -14.71 7.03 -8.97
N ILE A 72 -13.95 6.79 -10.04
CA ILE A 72 -12.62 6.18 -10.00
C ILE A 72 -11.63 7.27 -10.39
N ALA A 73 -10.83 7.73 -9.43
CA ALA A 73 -9.81 8.75 -9.66
C ALA A 73 -8.43 8.16 -9.40
N SER A 74 -7.41 8.61 -10.14
CA SER A 74 -6.03 8.39 -9.71
C SER A 74 -5.75 9.32 -8.53
N THR A 75 -5.15 8.79 -7.46
CA THR A 75 -4.66 9.58 -6.32
C THR A 75 -3.23 10.07 -6.51
N THR A 76 -2.54 9.59 -7.55
CA THR A 76 -1.15 9.93 -7.82
C THR A 76 -0.88 9.93 -9.31
N GLN A 77 -0.99 11.12 -9.90
CA GLN A 77 -0.07 11.50 -10.95
C GLN A 77 0.53 12.84 -10.51
N ALA A 78 1.76 12.80 -9.99
CA ALA A 78 2.55 14.00 -9.77
C ALA A 78 2.94 14.57 -11.15
N ASN A 79 1.97 15.06 -11.91
CA ASN A 79 2.26 15.92 -13.03
C ASN A 79 2.96 17.15 -12.46
N LEU A 80 4.07 17.53 -13.08
CA LEU A 80 4.63 18.85 -12.87
C LEU A 80 3.51 19.84 -13.22
N SER A 81 3.01 20.57 -12.22
CA SER A 81 2.06 21.65 -12.49
C SER A 81 2.86 22.86 -12.95
N VAL A 82 2.26 23.70 -13.79
CA VAL A 82 2.89 24.92 -14.28
C VAL A 82 1.90 26.06 -14.11
N ASP A 83 2.35 27.13 -13.47
CA ASP A 83 1.63 28.40 -13.50
C ASP A 83 2.27 29.30 -14.55
N THR A 84 1.43 29.97 -15.34
CA THR A 84 1.86 30.94 -16.35
C THR A 84 1.18 32.28 -16.10
N PHE A 85 1.96 33.36 -16.17
CA PHE A 85 1.48 34.73 -16.01
C PHE A 85 2.04 35.62 -17.13
N ILE A 86 1.44 36.79 -17.32
CA ILE A 86 1.92 37.84 -18.23
C ILE A 86 2.17 39.09 -17.40
N GLY A 87 3.36 39.67 -17.51
CA GLY A 87 3.71 40.94 -16.90
C GLY A 87 2.96 42.11 -17.51
N ASP A 88 2.63 43.10 -16.70
CA ASP A 88 1.90 44.34 -17.05
C ASP A 88 2.77 45.60 -16.84
N GLY A 89 4.07 45.43 -16.57
CA GLY A 89 5.00 46.51 -16.23
C GLY A 89 4.85 47.06 -14.80
N SER A 90 3.84 46.64 -14.05
CA SER A 90 3.44 47.24 -12.77
C SER A 90 3.36 46.23 -11.62
N THR A 91 3.31 44.94 -11.92
CA THR A 91 3.12 43.84 -10.98
C THR A 91 4.44 43.06 -10.77
N LYS A 92 4.78 42.81 -9.51
CA LYS A 92 5.92 41.95 -9.10
C LYS A 92 5.52 40.72 -8.31
N GLU A 93 4.24 40.57 -7.97
CA GLU A 93 3.72 39.46 -7.18
C GLU A 93 2.70 38.67 -8.00
N PHE A 94 2.89 37.35 -8.09
CA PHE A 94 2.02 36.45 -8.85
C PHE A 94 1.47 35.36 -7.94
N THR A 95 0.14 35.25 -7.88
CA THR A 95 -0.55 34.25 -7.05
C THR A 95 -0.35 32.86 -7.65
N LEU A 96 0.22 31.95 -6.86
CA LEU A 96 0.47 30.57 -7.27
C LEU A 96 -0.76 29.67 -7.02
N THR A 97 -0.96 28.67 -7.88
CA THR A 97 -2.04 27.68 -7.75
C THR A 97 -1.76 26.65 -6.65
N ARG A 98 -0.49 26.51 -6.24
CA ARG A 98 -0.03 25.65 -5.14
C ARG A 98 0.97 26.39 -4.27
N VAL A 99 1.18 25.86 -3.06
CA VAL A 99 2.14 26.39 -2.09
C VAL A 99 3.43 25.57 -2.19
N PRO A 100 4.50 26.07 -2.83
CA PRO A 100 5.78 25.37 -2.83
C PRO A 100 6.44 25.51 -1.45
N PRO A 101 7.05 24.45 -0.89
CA PRO A 101 7.74 24.51 0.41
C PRO A 101 8.93 25.49 0.41
N SER A 102 9.61 25.63 -0.73
CA SER A 102 10.77 26.51 -0.89
C SER A 102 10.89 27.04 -2.33
N PRO A 103 11.65 28.13 -2.55
CA PRO A 103 11.98 28.60 -3.89
C PRO A 103 12.66 27.55 -4.79
N THR A 104 13.39 26.58 -4.21
CA THR A 104 14.07 25.50 -4.96
C THR A 104 13.12 24.43 -5.49
N ASP A 105 11.86 24.43 -5.03
CA ASP A 105 10.82 23.52 -5.53
C ASP A 105 10.11 24.07 -6.77
N LEU A 106 10.53 25.25 -7.25
CA LEU A 106 10.10 25.84 -8.50
C LEU A 106 11.24 25.92 -9.51
N LEU A 107 10.90 25.69 -10.77
CA LEU A 107 11.70 26.10 -11.92
C LEU A 107 11.02 27.31 -12.56
N VAL A 108 11.63 28.50 -12.43
CA VAL A 108 11.05 29.78 -12.83
C VAL A 108 11.76 30.36 -14.05
N PHE A 109 10.98 30.82 -15.03
CA PHE A 109 11.43 31.58 -16.20
C PHE A 109 10.66 32.89 -16.32
N VAL A 110 11.34 33.95 -16.78
CA VAL A 110 10.75 35.24 -17.18
C VAL A 110 11.23 35.54 -18.60
N ASP A 111 10.34 35.69 -19.57
CA ASP A 111 10.69 35.85 -20.99
C ASP A 111 11.69 34.79 -21.47
N SER A 112 11.41 33.52 -21.18
CA SER A 112 12.30 32.38 -21.42
C SER A 112 13.68 32.43 -20.75
N LEU A 113 13.95 33.42 -19.88
CA LEU A 113 15.18 33.52 -19.10
C LEU A 113 15.01 32.90 -17.71
N TYR A 114 15.86 31.92 -17.39
CA TYR A 114 15.87 31.24 -16.10
C TYR A 114 16.13 32.22 -14.94
N GLN A 115 15.33 32.09 -13.88
CA GLN A 115 15.48 32.82 -12.63
C GLN A 115 16.00 31.85 -11.55
N ALA A 116 17.18 32.13 -11.00
CA ALA A 116 17.73 31.30 -9.92
C ALA A 116 16.86 31.43 -8.65
N PRO A 117 16.67 30.36 -7.85
CA PRO A 117 15.85 30.41 -6.63
C PRO A 117 16.22 31.51 -5.62
N SER A 118 17.44 32.04 -5.67
CA SER A 118 17.89 33.16 -4.84
C SER A 118 17.41 34.54 -5.32
N THR A 119 16.81 34.65 -6.52
CA THR A 119 16.37 35.93 -7.11
C THR A 119 14.91 36.25 -6.87
N TYR A 120 14.13 35.33 -6.31
CA TYR A 120 12.72 35.53 -5.96
C TYR A 120 12.41 34.96 -4.57
N THR A 121 11.26 35.34 -4.03
CA THR A 121 10.77 34.79 -2.77
C THR A 121 9.36 34.22 -2.94
N ILE A 122 8.99 33.29 -2.06
CA ILE A 122 7.63 32.76 -1.94
C ILE A 122 7.06 33.27 -0.63
N VAL A 123 5.90 33.93 -0.69
CA VAL A 123 5.22 34.47 0.50
C VAL A 123 3.77 33.98 0.56
N GLY A 124 3.22 33.91 1.77
CA GLY A 124 1.84 33.42 1.99
C GLY A 124 1.72 31.89 1.92
N THR A 125 0.61 31.38 2.44
CA THR A 125 0.35 29.94 2.57
C THR A 125 -1.01 29.51 2.03
N SER A 126 -1.92 30.44 1.69
CA SER A 126 -3.21 30.16 1.04
C SER A 126 -3.90 31.48 0.62
N PRO A 127 -3.63 32.01 -0.58
CA PRO A 127 -2.70 31.50 -1.58
C PRO A 127 -1.24 31.88 -1.27
N ALA A 128 -0.30 31.14 -1.84
CA ALA A 128 1.09 31.56 -1.93
C ALA A 128 1.28 32.51 -3.11
N LYS A 129 2.31 33.37 -3.05
CA LYS A 129 2.70 34.27 -4.13
C LYS A 129 4.18 34.12 -4.44
N LEU A 130 4.50 34.10 -5.73
CA LEU A 130 5.84 34.29 -6.27
C LEU A 130 6.15 35.79 -6.36
N VAL A 131 7.23 36.23 -5.73
CA VAL A 131 7.58 37.65 -5.61
C VAL A 131 8.95 37.92 -6.21
N PHE A 132 8.98 38.77 -7.23
CA PHE A 132 10.19 39.28 -7.86
C PHE A 132 10.67 40.59 -7.20
N PRO A 133 11.97 40.93 -7.32
CA PRO A 133 12.53 42.15 -6.73
C PRO A 133 12.02 43.42 -7.42
N GLU A 134 11.70 43.33 -8.71
CA GLU A 134 11.20 44.42 -9.54
C GLU A 134 9.91 43.98 -10.27
N ASN A 135 9.17 44.96 -10.80
CA ASN A 135 7.99 44.69 -11.60
C ASN A 135 8.39 43.97 -12.89
N ILE A 136 7.60 42.98 -13.30
CA ILE A 136 7.84 42.28 -14.56
C ILE A 136 7.41 43.20 -15.70
N PRO A 137 8.27 43.43 -16.72
CA PRO A 137 7.94 44.26 -17.87
C PRO A 137 6.65 43.83 -18.56
N ASP A 138 5.98 44.78 -19.20
CA ASP A 138 4.77 44.52 -19.97
C ASP A 138 5.06 43.48 -21.06
N THR A 139 4.13 42.56 -21.27
CA THR A 139 4.18 41.44 -22.24
C THR A 139 5.14 40.29 -21.94
N PHE A 140 6.01 40.39 -20.92
CA PHE A 140 6.92 39.28 -20.57
C PHE A 140 6.12 38.13 -19.94
N ASP A 141 6.33 36.90 -20.41
CA ASP A 141 5.73 35.72 -19.78
C ASP A 141 6.52 35.32 -18.53
N VAL A 142 5.80 34.88 -17.52
CA VAL A 142 6.38 34.26 -16.32
C VAL A 142 5.88 32.85 -16.24
N THR A 143 6.79 31.89 -16.19
CA THR A 143 6.46 30.46 -16.06
C THR A 143 7.05 29.92 -14.76
N ALA A 144 6.23 29.32 -13.90
CA ALA A 144 6.65 28.67 -12.66
C ALA A 144 6.23 27.19 -12.69
N THR A 145 7.20 26.31 -12.94
CA THR A 145 6.98 24.85 -12.92
C THR A 145 7.23 24.32 -11.52
N PHE A 146 6.25 23.64 -10.94
CA PHE A 146 6.38 22.99 -9.64
C PHE A 146 7.09 21.65 -9.83
N LEU A 147 8.29 21.54 -9.27
CA LEU A 147 9.16 20.38 -9.44
C LEU A 147 8.71 19.15 -8.65
N ASN A 148 7.69 19.30 -7.79
CA ASN A 148 7.21 18.26 -6.88
C ASN A 148 8.38 17.58 -6.13
N MET A 149 9.40 18.37 -5.81
CA MET A 149 10.51 17.96 -4.97
C MET A 149 9.94 17.85 -3.56
N ASP A 150 9.24 16.75 -3.30
CA ASP A 150 8.88 16.38 -1.94
C ASP A 150 10.21 16.23 -1.19
N THR A 151 10.34 16.98 -0.10
CA THR A 151 11.57 17.04 0.68
C THR A 151 11.97 15.61 1.01
N VAL A 152 13.18 15.25 0.57
CA VAL A 152 13.83 13.97 0.82
C VAL A 152 13.39 13.42 2.18
N GLN A 153 12.66 12.30 2.17
CA GLN A 153 12.31 11.58 3.38
C GLN A 153 13.59 10.93 3.91
N THR A 154 14.47 11.72 4.54
CA THR A 154 15.77 11.27 5.07
C THR A 154 15.65 10.41 6.31
N ILE A 155 14.44 10.33 6.87
CA ILE A 155 14.09 9.49 8.01
C ILE A 155 12.79 8.75 7.71
N VAL A 156 12.70 7.51 8.17
CA VAL A 156 11.40 6.82 8.23
C VAL A 156 10.50 7.61 9.18
N GLN A 157 9.34 8.06 8.70
CA GLN A 157 8.39 8.80 9.53
C GLN A 157 7.85 7.89 10.65
N ASP A 158 7.54 8.48 11.80
CA ASP A 158 6.86 7.74 12.88
C ASP A 158 5.54 7.15 12.38
N GLY A 159 5.24 5.91 12.80
CA GLY A 159 4.09 5.15 12.32
C GLY A 159 4.16 4.67 10.85
N SER A 160 5.20 5.03 10.09
CA SER A 160 5.33 4.58 8.69
C SER A 160 5.64 3.10 8.55
N ILE A 161 6.20 2.46 9.57
CA ILE A 161 6.34 1.00 9.68
C ILE A 161 5.27 0.51 10.66
N THR A 162 4.20 -0.07 10.12
CA THR A 162 3.16 -0.72 10.92
C THR A 162 3.39 -2.23 10.95
N PRO A 163 2.77 -2.98 11.89
CA PRO A 163 2.84 -4.44 11.88
C PRO A 163 2.41 -5.09 10.55
N ALA A 164 1.57 -4.43 9.75
CA ALA A 164 1.16 -4.91 8.43
C ALA A 164 2.27 -4.84 7.37
N LYS A 165 3.30 -4.00 7.60
CA LYS A 165 4.50 -3.89 6.76
C LYS A 165 5.61 -4.84 7.21
N LEU A 166 5.39 -5.53 8.33
CA LEU A 166 6.21 -6.66 8.76
C LEU A 166 5.45 -7.92 8.31
N SER A 167 6.14 -8.89 7.70
CA SER A 167 5.52 -10.20 7.48
C SER A 167 5.01 -10.71 8.84
N SER A 168 3.82 -11.31 8.88
CA SER A 168 3.27 -11.87 10.11
C SER A 168 4.29 -12.81 10.74
N SER A 169 4.96 -12.38 11.81
CA SER A 169 5.94 -13.20 12.51
C SER A 169 5.16 -14.20 13.37
N THR A 170 4.80 -15.34 12.80
CA THR A 170 4.42 -16.50 13.60
C THR A 170 5.64 -16.95 14.38
N TYR A 171 5.59 -16.86 15.72
CA TYR A 171 6.65 -17.42 16.56
C TYR A 171 6.62 -18.94 16.44
N TYR A 172 7.63 -19.49 15.76
CA TYR A 172 7.77 -20.94 15.63
C TYR A 172 8.33 -21.55 16.91
N ILE A 173 7.91 -22.77 17.21
CA ILE A 173 8.42 -23.58 18.31
C ILE A 173 8.64 -25.00 17.79
N ASP A 174 9.87 -25.48 17.91
CA ASP A 174 10.17 -26.89 17.71
C ASP A 174 10.28 -27.61 19.06
N THR A 175 9.85 -28.86 19.09
CA THR A 175 9.94 -29.74 20.26
C THR A 175 10.58 -31.05 19.86
N PHE A 176 11.63 -31.43 20.59
CA PHE A 176 12.34 -32.70 20.42
C PHE A 176 12.43 -33.43 21.76
N TYR A 177 12.76 -34.72 21.69
CA TYR A 177 13.09 -35.55 22.85
C TYR A 177 14.50 -36.10 22.70
N GLY A 178 15.31 -35.93 23.73
CA GLY A 178 16.65 -36.52 23.79
C GLY A 178 16.59 -38.05 23.84
N ASP A 179 17.55 -38.68 23.19
CA ASP A 179 17.76 -40.14 23.21
C ASP A 179 19.08 -40.52 23.93
N GLY A 180 19.81 -39.53 24.45
CA GLY A 180 21.12 -39.69 25.09
C GLY A 180 22.31 -39.85 24.14
N ASN A 181 22.10 -39.82 22.81
CA ASN A 181 23.17 -40.04 21.82
C ASN A 181 23.18 -39.03 20.66
N THR A 182 22.03 -38.50 20.26
CA THR A 182 21.89 -37.60 19.12
C THR A 182 22.19 -36.16 19.54
N GLU A 183 23.20 -35.55 18.90
CA GLU A 183 23.57 -34.14 19.12
C GLU A 183 22.89 -33.19 18.13
N VAL A 184 22.47 -33.68 16.96
CA VAL A 184 21.99 -32.85 15.84
C VAL A 184 20.50 -33.06 15.61
N PHE A 185 19.74 -31.97 15.60
CA PHE A 185 18.30 -31.98 15.32
C PHE A 185 17.97 -31.04 14.17
N THR A 186 16.93 -31.38 13.40
CA THR A 186 16.44 -30.55 12.29
C THR A 186 15.29 -29.65 12.76
N LEU A 187 15.51 -28.35 12.63
CA LEU A 187 14.59 -27.26 12.91
C LEU A 187 13.55 -27.08 11.78
N SER A 188 12.36 -26.61 12.12
CA SER A 188 11.31 -26.27 11.17
C SER A 188 11.55 -24.97 10.42
N GLN A 189 12.45 -24.12 10.92
CA GLN A 189 12.83 -22.84 10.33
C GLN A 189 14.35 -22.68 10.29
N ILE A 190 14.83 -21.80 9.42
CA ILE A 190 16.24 -21.43 9.35
C ILE A 190 16.59 -20.54 10.56
N ALA A 191 17.72 -20.85 11.20
CA ALA A 191 18.40 -19.97 12.15
C ALA A 191 19.82 -19.70 11.64
N SER A 192 20.10 -18.44 11.34
CA SER A 192 21.42 -17.99 10.85
C SER A 192 22.44 -17.87 11.99
N THR A 193 21.98 -17.63 13.21
CA THR A 193 22.83 -17.55 14.41
C THR A 193 22.13 -18.20 15.60
N PRO A 194 22.86 -18.79 16.57
CA PRO A 194 22.23 -19.42 17.72
C PRO A 194 21.50 -18.40 18.63
N ASN A 195 21.87 -17.11 18.55
CA ASN A 195 21.20 -16.02 19.27
C ASN A 195 19.77 -15.73 18.79
N GLN A 196 19.36 -16.31 17.64
CA GLN A 196 17.97 -16.25 17.18
C GLN A 196 17.08 -17.28 17.86
N LEU A 197 17.64 -18.13 18.73
CA LEU A 197 16.91 -19.20 19.41
C LEU A 197 16.90 -18.99 20.92
N LEU A 198 15.78 -19.33 21.55
CA LEU A 198 15.72 -19.64 22.97
C LEU A 198 15.54 -21.14 23.12
N VAL A 199 16.59 -21.82 23.57
CA VAL A 199 16.63 -23.28 23.73
C VAL A 199 16.50 -23.64 25.21
N ILE A 200 15.59 -24.57 25.51
CA ILE A 200 15.29 -25.03 26.86
C ILE A 200 15.32 -26.55 26.86
N ILE A 201 16.11 -27.17 27.74
CA ILE A 201 16.16 -28.61 27.95
C ILE A 201 15.69 -28.91 29.38
N ASP A 202 14.60 -29.67 29.53
CA ASP A 202 13.98 -29.99 30.83
C ASP A 202 13.72 -28.76 31.72
N GLY A 203 13.42 -27.63 31.10
CA GLY A 203 13.17 -26.35 31.78
C GLY A 203 14.41 -25.49 32.02
N LEU A 204 15.62 -26.00 31.75
CA LEU A 204 16.87 -25.25 31.85
C LEU A 204 17.22 -24.55 30.53
N ILE A 205 17.40 -23.23 30.58
CA ILE A 205 17.85 -22.42 29.44
C ILE A 205 19.28 -22.80 29.08
N GLN A 206 19.52 -23.00 27.78
CA GLN A 206 20.83 -23.30 27.21
C GLN A 206 21.46 -22.04 26.61
N GLU A 207 22.75 -21.82 26.87
CA GLU A 207 23.46 -20.66 26.34
C GLU A 207 23.87 -20.87 24.86
N PRO A 208 23.56 -19.92 23.97
CA PRO A 208 23.91 -20.02 22.56
C PRO A 208 25.44 -19.95 22.35
N GLY A 209 25.94 -20.73 21.39
CA GLY A 209 27.35 -20.72 20.98
C GLY A 209 27.98 -22.12 20.96
N ALA A 210 28.89 -22.35 20.00
CA ALA A 210 29.59 -23.63 19.86
C ALA A 210 30.50 -23.95 21.07
N ASP A 211 31.06 -22.92 21.72
CA ASP A 211 31.84 -23.05 22.95
C ASP A 211 30.96 -23.14 24.21
N ASN A 212 29.64 -23.05 24.05
CA ASN A 212 28.64 -23.10 25.12
C ASN A 212 27.79 -24.38 24.99
N ALA A 213 26.48 -24.26 24.76
CA ALA A 213 25.58 -25.41 24.74
C ALA A 213 25.16 -25.88 23.33
N TYR A 214 25.13 -24.99 22.33
CA TYR A 214 24.71 -25.35 20.97
C TYR A 214 25.14 -24.36 19.89
N SER A 215 25.26 -24.86 18.66
CA SER A 215 25.45 -24.09 17.44
C SER A 215 24.33 -24.35 16.43
N VAL A 216 24.20 -23.49 15.41
CA VAL A 216 23.21 -23.67 14.34
C VAL A 216 23.82 -23.45 12.96
N THR A 217 23.31 -24.15 11.96
CA THR A 217 23.63 -23.93 10.55
C THR A 217 22.42 -24.27 9.70
N GLY A 218 21.82 -23.26 9.06
CA GLY A 218 20.61 -23.44 8.27
C GLY A 218 19.46 -23.90 9.16
N THR A 219 18.94 -25.10 8.89
CA THR A 219 17.89 -25.76 9.69
C THR A 219 18.46 -26.78 10.68
N GLN A 220 19.77 -26.84 10.91
CA GLN A 220 20.33 -27.77 11.90
C GLN A 220 20.72 -27.03 13.17
N ILE A 221 20.29 -27.55 14.31
CA ILE A 221 20.85 -27.23 15.63
C ILE A 221 21.75 -28.40 16.07
N THR A 222 22.93 -28.09 16.60
CA THR A 222 23.90 -29.07 17.10
C THR A 222 24.23 -28.74 18.55
N PHE A 223 23.91 -29.63 19.48
CA PHE A 223 24.27 -29.53 20.88
C PHE A 223 25.72 -29.98 21.12
N THR A 224 26.40 -29.39 22.10
CA THR A 224 27.78 -29.77 22.48
C THR A 224 27.86 -31.07 23.27
N SER A 225 26.72 -31.54 23.80
CA SER A 225 26.51 -32.85 24.42
C SER A 225 25.11 -33.32 24.08
N PRO A 226 24.88 -34.62 23.82
CA PRO A 226 23.56 -35.12 23.49
C PRO A 226 22.59 -34.88 24.66
N PRO A 227 21.37 -34.37 24.40
CA PRO A 227 20.34 -34.29 25.44
C PRO A 227 20.05 -35.67 26.02
N ALA A 228 19.87 -35.74 27.34
CA ALA A 228 19.63 -37.00 28.04
C ALA A 228 18.37 -37.73 27.52
N TYR A 229 18.31 -39.05 27.73
CA TYR A 229 17.15 -39.85 27.34
C TYR A 229 15.85 -39.30 27.96
N ASN A 230 14.83 -39.08 27.14
CA ASN A 230 13.56 -38.42 27.46
C ASN A 230 13.63 -36.94 27.86
N ALA A 231 14.79 -36.28 27.76
CA ALA A 231 14.88 -34.84 28.02
C ALA A 231 14.04 -34.07 27.00
N LEU A 232 13.15 -33.20 27.48
CA LEU A 232 12.29 -32.38 26.64
C LEU A 232 13.07 -31.16 26.15
N VAL A 233 13.34 -31.10 24.85
CA VAL A 233 14.00 -29.97 24.20
C VAL A 233 12.96 -29.09 23.53
N LYS A 234 12.89 -27.82 23.93
CA LYS A 234 12.07 -26.78 23.28
C LYS A 234 12.96 -25.72 22.66
N VAL A 235 12.77 -25.47 21.38
CA VAL A 235 13.47 -24.44 20.63
C VAL A 235 12.46 -23.40 20.18
N ARG A 236 12.58 -22.17 20.68
CA ARG A 236 11.74 -21.04 20.25
C ARG A 236 12.52 -20.12 19.33
N PHE A 237 11.93 -19.76 18.20
CA PHE A 237 12.52 -18.79 17.28
C PHE A 237 12.19 -17.37 17.76
N LEU A 238 13.22 -16.54 17.87
CA LEU A 238 13.13 -15.16 18.33
C LEU A 238 13.20 -14.22 17.11
N GLY A 239 12.14 -13.45 16.90
CA GLY A 239 12.04 -12.50 15.79
C GLY A 239 11.52 -13.13 14.49
N ALA A 240 11.53 -12.32 13.42
CA ALA A 240 11.10 -12.76 12.10
C ALA A 240 12.19 -13.61 11.44
N THR A 241 11.81 -14.78 10.92
CA THR A 241 12.70 -15.64 10.12
C THR A 241 12.71 -15.14 8.69
N PHE A 242 13.84 -14.62 8.23
CA PHE A 242 14.02 -14.25 6.83
C PHE A 242 14.67 -15.43 6.11
N SER A 243 13.94 -16.04 5.17
CA SER A 243 14.58 -16.88 4.16
C SER A 243 15.46 -15.98 3.31
N THR A 244 16.78 -16.13 3.39
CA THR A 244 17.66 -15.60 2.35
C THR A 244 17.34 -16.36 1.06
N ALA A 245 16.75 -15.66 0.09
CA ALA A 245 16.60 -16.16 -1.27
C ALA A 245 17.97 -16.20 -1.97
#